data_AF-A0A3D8GRX4-F1
#
_entry.id   AF-A0A3D8GRX4-F1
#
_cell.length_a   1.000
_cell.length_b   1.000
_cell.length_c   1.000
_cell.angle_alpha   90.00
_cell.angle_beta   90.00
_cell.angle_gamma   90.00
#
_symmetry.space_group_name_H-M   'P 1'
#
loop_
_entity.id
_entity.type
_entity.pdbx_description
1 polymer ?
#
loop_
_entity_poly.entity_id
_entity_poly.type
_entity_poly.pdbx_seq_one_letter_code
_entity_poly.pdbx_strand_id
1 'polypeptide(L)'
;MKWMEYTVELARKNQSEKGGKPFGAVIVKDGEMMAEGVNDVLETHDPTTHAELQAISRASRLLKTDDLTGCEIYASGEPCPMCLSAIYLSNISKAYFANPAEGNPLRKRQFTFTSRSACRMNKGITS
;
A
#
# COMPACT_ATOMS: atom_id res chain seq x y z
N MET A 1 3.24 -14.49 0.81
CA MET A 1 2.42 -14.38 -0.42
C MET A 1 0.97 -13.96 -0.13
N LYS A 2 0.34 -14.43 0.96
CA LYS A 2 -1.05 -14.13 1.36
C LYS A 2 -1.51 -12.66 1.26
N TRP A 3 -0.65 -11.69 1.57
CA TRP A 3 -1.07 -10.29 1.65
C TRP A 3 -1.30 -9.60 0.31
N MET A 4 -0.55 -9.95 -0.73
CA MET A 4 -0.76 -9.34 -2.05
C MET A 4 -2.08 -9.83 -2.66
N GLU A 5 -2.34 -11.13 -2.61
CA GLU A 5 -3.60 -11.73 -3.07
C GLU A 5 -4.80 -11.13 -2.33
N TYR A 6 -4.70 -11.01 -1.00
CA TYR A 6 -5.71 -10.35 -0.19
C TYR A 6 -5.94 -8.89 -0.62
N THR A 7 -4.86 -8.14 -0.86
CA THR A 7 -4.94 -6.72 -1.26
C THR A 7 -5.63 -6.54 -2.62
N VAL A 8 -5.38 -7.45 -3.56
CA VAL A 8 -6.05 -7.45 -4.88
C VAL A 8 -7.53 -7.78 -4.73
N GLU A 9 -7.89 -8.74 -3.87
CA GLU A 9 -9.30 -9.07 -3.63
C GLU A 9 -10.04 -7.92 -2.93
N LEU A 10 -9.40 -7.27 -1.95
CA LEU A 10 -9.91 -6.07 -1.28
C LEU A 10 -10.21 -4.96 -2.31
N ALA A 11 -9.32 -4.76 -3.26
CA ALA A 11 -9.49 -3.77 -4.33
C ALA A 11 -10.67 -4.12 -5.26
N ARG A 12 -10.83 -5.39 -5.64
CA ARG A 12 -11.95 -5.87 -6.46
C ARG A 12 -13.29 -5.71 -5.74
N LYS A 13 -13.35 -6.11 -4.46
CA LYS A 13 -14.53 -5.97 -3.62
C LYS A 13 -14.98 -4.52 -3.51
N ASN A 14 -14.04 -3.60 -3.23
CA ASN A 14 -14.33 -2.16 -3.15
C ASN A 14 -14.95 -1.63 -4.45
N GLN A 15 -14.40 -2.02 -5.61
CA GLN A 15 -14.97 -1.63 -6.90
C GLN A 15 -16.37 -2.19 -7.12
N SER A 16 -16.61 -3.47 -6.80
CA SER A 16 -17.93 -4.07 -6.98
C SER A 16 -19.00 -3.49 -6.06
N GLU A 17 -18.64 -3.09 -4.84
CA GLU A 17 -19.59 -2.59 -3.85
C GLU A 17 -19.82 -1.07 -3.97
N LYS A 18 -18.77 -0.30 -4.26
CA LYS A 18 -18.80 1.17 -4.22
C LYS A 18 -18.63 1.87 -5.57
N GLY A 19 -18.35 1.12 -6.64
CA GLY A 19 -18.17 1.68 -7.99
C GLY A 19 -16.91 2.54 -8.18
N GLY A 20 -15.99 2.55 -7.20
CA GLY A 20 -14.75 3.32 -7.21
C GLY A 20 -13.63 2.69 -8.03
N LYS A 21 -12.46 3.38 -8.05
CA LYS A 21 -11.24 2.79 -8.62
C LYS A 21 -10.80 1.57 -7.80
N PRO A 22 -10.38 0.46 -8.43
CA PRO A 22 -10.04 -0.78 -7.75
C PRO A 22 -8.64 -0.69 -7.12
N PHE A 23 -8.51 0.12 -6.07
CA PHE A 23 -7.29 0.24 -5.29
C PHE A 23 -7.53 -0.20 -3.84
N GLY A 24 -6.64 -1.07 -3.38
CA GLY A 24 -6.56 -1.57 -2.01
C GLY A 24 -5.12 -1.52 -1.52
N ALA A 25 -4.95 -1.36 -0.21
CA ALA A 25 -3.65 -1.41 0.44
C ALA A 25 -3.76 -2.04 1.83
N VAL A 26 -2.70 -2.74 2.25
CA VAL A 26 -2.60 -3.41 3.54
C VAL A 26 -1.26 -3.12 4.17
N ILE A 27 -1.26 -2.82 5.47
CA ILE A 27 -0.05 -2.68 6.29
C ILE A 27 0.08 -3.89 7.20
N VAL A 28 1.29 -4.46 7.20
CA VAL A 28 1.65 -5.66 7.94
C VAL A 28 2.84 -5.36 8.83
N LYS A 29 2.82 -5.88 10.06
CA LYS A 29 3.95 -5.84 10.99
C LYS A 29 4.14 -7.22 11.58
N ASP A 30 5.37 -7.74 11.57
CA ASP A 30 5.72 -9.06 12.12
C ASP A 30 4.84 -10.23 11.61
N GLY A 31 4.38 -10.13 10.36
CA GLY A 31 3.54 -11.16 9.72
C GLY A 31 2.04 -11.06 10.02
N GLU A 32 1.61 -10.04 10.76
CA GLU A 32 0.22 -9.73 11.13
C GLU A 32 -0.28 -8.46 10.44
N MET A 33 -1.56 -8.44 10.06
CA MET A 33 -2.18 -7.25 9.46
C MET A 33 -2.50 -6.23 10.54
N MET A 34 -1.96 -5.03 10.38
CA MET A 34 -2.24 -3.90 11.27
C MET A 34 -3.44 -3.09 10.78
N ALA A 35 -3.50 -2.84 9.48
CA ALA A 35 -4.59 -2.06 8.88
C ALA A 35 -4.74 -2.35 7.40
N GLU A 36 -5.92 -2.05 6.89
CA GLU A 36 -6.24 -2.04 5.46
C GLU A 36 -6.90 -0.72 5.05
N GLY A 37 -6.79 -0.38 3.79
CA GLY A 37 -7.37 0.81 3.18
C GLY A 37 -7.84 0.53 1.76
N VAL A 38 -8.90 1.22 1.37
CA VAL A 38 -9.47 1.19 0.01
C VAL A 38 -9.59 2.61 -0.51
N ASN A 39 -9.69 2.75 -1.83
CA ASN A 39 -9.94 4.04 -2.44
C ASN A 39 -11.40 4.45 -2.26
N ASP A 40 -11.64 5.48 -1.44
CA ASP A 40 -12.95 6.03 -1.12
C ASP A 40 -13.16 7.46 -1.68
N VAL A 41 -12.35 7.88 -2.67
CA VAL A 41 -12.38 9.26 -3.21
C VAL A 41 -13.76 9.66 -3.73
N LEU A 42 -14.47 8.75 -4.41
CA LEU A 42 -15.80 9.04 -4.95
C LEU A 42 -16.87 9.11 -3.86
N GLU A 43 -16.72 8.34 -2.78
CA GLU A 43 -17.69 8.28 -1.67
C GLU A 43 -17.53 9.48 -0.73
N THR A 44 -16.28 9.82 -0.41
CA THR A 44 -15.94 10.84 0.58
C THR A 44 -15.81 12.23 -0.03
N HIS A 45 -15.70 12.33 -1.35
CA HIS A 45 -15.35 13.56 -2.08
C HIS A 45 -14.01 14.18 -1.63
N ASP A 46 -13.12 13.38 -1.03
CA ASP A 46 -11.80 13.80 -0.58
C ASP A 46 -10.72 13.20 -1.50
N PRO A 47 -9.92 14.02 -2.21
CA PRO A 47 -8.88 13.53 -3.11
C PRO A 47 -7.75 12.78 -2.40
N THR A 48 -7.67 12.85 -1.06
CA THR A 48 -6.62 12.21 -0.27
C THR A 48 -7.00 10.81 0.25
N THR A 49 -8.24 10.35 0.06
CA THR A 49 -8.70 9.03 0.53
C THR A 49 -8.29 7.90 -0.43
N HIS A 50 -7.00 7.88 -0.77
CA HIS A 50 -6.37 6.78 -1.49
C HIS A 50 -6.13 5.59 -0.55
N ALA A 51 -6.07 4.40 -1.11
CA ALA A 51 -5.96 3.16 -0.35
C ALA A 51 -4.74 3.15 0.59
N GLU A 52 -3.57 3.57 0.11
CA GLU A 52 -2.33 3.59 0.89
C GLU A 52 -2.39 4.60 2.02
N LEU A 53 -2.92 5.80 1.76
CA LEU A 53 -3.09 6.84 2.78
C LEU A 53 -4.06 6.42 3.88
N GLN A 54 -5.17 5.78 3.48
CA GLN A 54 -6.14 5.21 4.42
C GLN A 54 -5.48 4.13 5.29
N ALA A 55 -4.73 3.21 4.69
CA ALA A 55 -4.04 2.14 5.42
C ALA A 55 -3.00 2.73 6.40
N ILE A 56 -2.17 3.68 5.97
CA ILE A 56 -1.17 4.38 6.81
C ILE A 56 -1.85 5.06 7.98
N SER A 57 -2.87 5.89 7.71
CA SER A 57 -3.60 6.63 8.73
C SER A 57 -4.21 5.72 9.79
N ARG A 58 -4.83 4.60 9.36
CA ARG A 58 -5.43 3.60 10.25
C ARG A 58 -4.36 2.87 11.07
N ALA A 59 -3.26 2.43 10.46
CA ALA A 59 -2.15 1.78 11.17
C ALA A 59 -1.52 2.72 12.21
N SER A 60 -1.28 3.97 11.85
CA SER A 60 -0.72 4.98 12.77
C SER A 60 -1.64 5.23 13.97
N ARG A 61 -2.95 5.31 13.76
CA ARG A 61 -3.93 5.44 14.85
C ARG A 61 -3.98 4.20 15.73
N LEU A 62 -3.93 3.01 15.15
CA LEU A 62 -3.93 1.74 15.88
C LEU A 62 -2.69 1.60 16.77
N LEU A 63 -1.50 1.87 16.20
CA LEU A 63 -0.21 1.77 16.89
C LEU A 63 0.11 3.00 17.75
N LYS A 64 -0.71 4.06 17.67
CA LYS A 64 -0.54 5.35 18.34
C LYS A 64 0.82 6.00 18.05
N THR A 65 1.27 5.89 16.81
CA THR A 65 2.56 6.43 16.33
C THR A 65 2.47 6.80 14.85
N ASP A 66 3.13 7.87 14.44
CA ASP A 66 3.34 8.23 13.03
C ASP A 66 4.54 7.49 12.41
N ASP A 67 5.44 6.98 13.25
CA ASP A 67 6.55 6.12 12.84
C ASP A 67 6.11 4.65 12.72
N LEU A 68 6.03 4.17 11.48
CA LEU A 68 5.69 2.80 11.10
C LEU A 68 6.94 1.98 10.73
N THR A 69 8.08 2.28 11.34
CA THR A 69 9.30 1.47 11.21
C THR A 69 9.02 -0.01 11.53
N GLY A 70 9.53 -0.91 10.68
CA GLY A 70 9.30 -2.34 10.76
C GLY A 70 8.00 -2.82 10.10
N CYS A 71 7.12 -1.90 9.68
CA CYS A 71 5.95 -2.24 8.89
C CYS A 71 6.31 -2.42 7.41
N GLU A 72 5.50 -3.23 6.74
CA GLU A 72 5.50 -3.45 5.29
C GLU A 72 4.15 -3.04 4.72
N ILE A 73 4.12 -2.40 3.55
CA ILE A 73 2.89 -2.08 2.84
C ILE A 73 2.76 -2.89 1.56
N TYR A 74 1.55 -3.39 1.29
CA TYR A 74 1.16 -4.10 0.09
C TYR A 74 0.07 -3.28 -0.60
N ALA A 75 0.23 -2.95 -1.87
CA ALA A 75 -0.73 -2.17 -2.66
C ALA A 75 -1.16 -2.94 -3.92
N SER A 76 -2.44 -2.84 -4.31
CA SER A 76 -2.96 -3.51 -5.51
C SER A 76 -2.50 -2.87 -6.83
N GLY A 77 -1.81 -1.74 -6.77
CA GLY A 77 -1.27 -1.02 -7.92
C GLY A 77 -0.10 -0.13 -7.52
N GLU A 78 0.61 0.43 -8.51
CA GLU A 78 1.73 1.33 -8.27
C GLU A 78 1.27 2.60 -7.53
N PRO A 79 1.85 2.91 -6.35
CA PRO A 79 1.46 4.09 -5.59
C PRO A 79 1.75 5.39 -6.33
N CYS A 80 0.81 6.34 -6.26
CA CYS A 80 1.01 7.68 -6.83
C CYS A 80 2.06 8.48 -6.02
N PRO A 81 2.58 9.61 -6.54
CA PRO A 81 3.60 10.41 -5.84
C PRO A 81 3.21 10.84 -4.41
N MET A 82 1.94 11.12 -4.18
CA MET A 82 1.41 11.46 -2.87
C MET A 82 1.52 10.28 -1.89
N CYS A 83 1.02 9.11 -2.29
CA CYS A 83 1.09 7.89 -1.48
C CYS A 83 2.53 7.45 -1.24
N LEU A 84 3.39 7.53 -2.25
CA LEU A 84 4.82 7.23 -2.13
C LEU A 84 5.51 8.13 -1.10
N SER A 85 5.17 9.42 -1.11
CA SER A 85 5.68 10.38 -0.12
C SER A 85 5.23 10.02 1.30
N ALA A 86 3.96 9.62 1.49
CA ALA A 86 3.46 9.21 2.80
C ALA A 86 4.10 7.91 3.30
N ILE A 87 4.30 6.92 2.43
CA ILE A 87 5.03 5.68 2.75
C ILE A 87 6.44 6.02 3.24
N TYR A 88 7.13 6.93 2.55
CA TYR A 88 8.46 7.37 2.94
C TYR A 88 8.46 8.14 4.28
N LEU A 89 7.55 9.09 4.47
CA LEU A 89 7.46 9.91 5.69
C LEU A 89 7.09 9.10 6.93
N SER A 90 6.32 8.01 6.77
CA SER A 90 5.95 7.09 7.85
C SER A 90 7.03 6.05 8.18
N ASN A 91 8.21 6.10 7.54
CA ASN A 91 9.32 5.14 7.72
C ASN A 91 8.95 3.66 7.47
N ILE A 92 7.94 3.39 6.63
CA ILE A 92 7.61 2.01 6.23
C ILE A 92 8.80 1.41 5.50
N SER A 93 9.23 0.22 5.94
CA SER A 93 10.52 -0.35 5.53
C SER A 93 10.48 -0.96 4.13
N LYS A 94 9.34 -1.52 3.74
CA LYS A 94 9.15 -2.19 2.43
C LYS A 94 7.78 -1.88 1.86
N ALA A 95 7.74 -1.55 0.59
CA ALA A 95 6.51 -1.39 -0.18
C ALA A 95 6.49 -2.36 -1.35
N TYR A 96 5.43 -3.14 -1.45
CA TYR A 96 5.16 -4.08 -2.52
C TYR A 96 3.92 -3.64 -3.27
N PHE A 97 3.94 -3.69 -4.60
CA PHE A 97 2.75 -3.38 -5.40
C PHE A 97 2.58 -4.33 -6.56
N ALA A 98 1.33 -4.59 -6.94
CA ALA A 98 0.99 -5.35 -8.12
C ALA A 98 1.13 -4.48 -9.39
N ASN A 99 1.54 -5.10 -10.50
CA ASN A 99 1.66 -4.42 -11.80
C ASN A 99 0.46 -4.79 -12.71
N PRO A 100 -0.38 -3.83 -13.12
CA PRO A 100 -1.49 -4.10 -14.03
C PRO A 100 -1.07 -4.30 -15.50
N ALA A 101 0.14 -3.92 -15.91
CA ALA A 101 0.53 -3.83 -17.32
C ALA A 101 0.86 -5.16 -18.04
N GLU A 102 0.97 -6.29 -17.33
CA GLU A 102 1.51 -7.53 -17.93
C GLU A 102 0.57 -8.74 -17.88
N GLY A 103 -0.71 -8.59 -17.51
CA GLY A 103 -1.66 -9.71 -17.45
C GLY A 103 -1.29 -10.81 -16.42
N ASN A 104 -0.21 -10.61 -15.67
CA ASN A 104 0.26 -11.49 -14.61
C ASN A 104 0.18 -10.72 -13.27
N PRO A 105 -0.83 -11.01 -12.43
CA PRO A 105 -1.09 -10.27 -11.19
C PRO A 105 0.00 -10.44 -10.11
N LEU A 106 1.04 -11.24 -10.36
CA LEU A 106 2.02 -11.65 -9.33
C LEU A 106 3.43 -11.06 -9.53
N ARG A 107 3.65 -10.18 -10.50
CA ARG A 107 4.98 -9.58 -10.71
C ARG A 107 5.22 -8.41 -9.75
N LYS A 108 5.84 -8.73 -8.61
CA LYS A 108 6.21 -7.79 -7.55
C LYS A 108 7.25 -6.79 -8.07
N ARG A 109 6.94 -5.50 -7.96
CA ARG A 109 8.00 -4.49 -7.81
C ARG A 109 8.08 -4.11 -6.34
N GLN A 110 9.29 -4.07 -5.82
CA GLN A 110 9.57 -3.79 -4.43
C GLN A 110 10.32 -2.46 -4.35
N PHE A 111 9.81 -1.52 -3.55
CA PHE A 111 10.62 -0.44 -3.01
C PHE A 111 11.07 -0.82 -1.61
N THR A 112 12.38 -0.82 -1.39
CA THR A 112 12.94 -0.92 -0.04
C THR A 112 13.47 0.45 0.32
N PHE A 113 12.88 1.07 1.34
CA PHE A 113 13.32 2.36 1.85
C PHE A 113 14.32 2.10 2.97
N THR A 114 15.60 2.36 2.74
CA THR A 114 16.67 1.97 3.67
C THR A 114 17.02 3.05 4.71
N SER A 115 16.57 4.30 4.52
CA SER A 115 16.63 5.39 5.53
C SER A 115 16.10 6.71 4.95
N ARG A 116 15.84 7.71 5.81
CA ARG A 116 15.53 9.11 5.39
C ARG A 116 16.63 9.72 4.49
N SER A 117 17.81 9.12 4.41
CA SER A 117 18.94 9.67 3.67
C SER A 117 19.03 9.24 2.19
N ALA A 118 18.25 8.26 1.72
CA ALA A 118 18.16 7.95 0.28
C ALA A 118 17.03 6.97 -0.06
N CYS A 119 16.06 7.40 -0.87
CA CYS A 119 15.17 6.49 -1.60
C CYS A 119 15.97 5.81 -2.73
N ARG A 120 16.56 4.63 -2.47
CA ARG A 120 17.17 3.82 -3.54
C ARG A 120 16.09 2.94 -4.18
N MET A 121 15.74 3.24 -5.43
CA MET A 121 14.98 2.31 -6.27
C MET A 121 15.85 1.08 -6.55
N ASN A 122 15.59 -0.01 -5.84
CA ASN A 122 16.25 -1.27 -6.18
C ASN A 122 15.40 -1.97 -7.25
N LYS A 123 15.88 -2.02 -8.50
CA LYS A 123 15.26 -2.81 -9.59
C LYS A 123 15.49 -4.33 -9.38
N GLY A 124 15.41 -4.78 -8.14
CA GLY A 124 15.64 -6.18 -7.76
C GLY A 124 14.52 -7.05 -8.30
N ILE A 125 14.80 -7.72 -9.42
CA ILE A 125 14.03 -8.85 -9.92
C ILE A 125 14.29 -9.99 -8.93
N THR A 126 13.35 -10.26 -8.02
CA THR A 126 13.35 -11.52 -7.28
C THR A 126 12.62 -12.56 -8.12
N SER A 127 13.37 -13.55 -8.59
CA SER A 127 12.95 -14.79 -9.24
C SER A 127 11.91 -15.57 -8.43
#